data_AF-A0A1F2QQ41-F1
#
_entry.id   AF-A0A1F2QQ41-F1
#
_cell.length_a   1.000
_cell.length_b   1.000
_cell.length_c   1.000
_cell.angle_alpha   90.00
_cell.angle_beta   90.00
_cell.angle_gamma   90.00
#
_symmetry.space_group_name_H-M   'P 1'
#
loop_
_entity.id
_entity.type
_entity.pdbx_description
1 polymer ?
#
loop_
_entity_poly.entity_id
_entity_poly.type
_entity_poly.pdbx_seq_one_letter_code
_entity_poly.pdbx_strand_id
1 'polypeptide(L)'
;MTTDNERESLAATFERHADEEGKILAEYRTLAEKMGDSDAGFLVDQILTEEEMHHLLLRTMAKWLRERPSGAGRTIPAQANRDELLRLTQTLRRHEQETINACRSLKAGLPGDDGDLLTTLLDAMALDSEKHHRLLQAVEGMLKP
;
A
#
# COMPACT_ATOMS: atom_id res chain seq x y z
N MET A 1 -1.68 21.72 14.97
CA MET A 1 -0.23 21.62 14.67
C MET A 1 0.33 20.56 15.58
N THR A 2 0.81 19.45 15.02
CA THR A 2 1.46 18.38 15.79
C THR A 2 2.79 18.90 16.32
N THR A 3 2.99 18.84 17.64
CA THR A 3 4.24 19.27 18.29
C THR A 3 5.39 18.33 17.92
N ASP A 4 6.63 18.79 18.04
CA ASP A 4 7.82 17.98 17.73
C ASP A 4 7.85 16.68 18.55
N ASN A 5 7.38 16.75 19.80
CA ASN A 5 7.25 15.59 20.68
C ASN A 5 6.20 14.58 20.20
N GLU A 6 5.05 15.05 19.68
CA GLU A 6 4.03 14.16 19.11
C GLU A 6 4.51 13.49 17.82
N ARG A 7 5.26 14.21 16.97
CA ARG A 7 5.86 13.62 15.76
C ARG A 7 6.88 12.56 16.11
N GLU A 8 7.77 12.82 17.07
CA GLU A 8 8.77 11.85 17.50
C GLU A 8 8.12 10.62 18.13
N SER A 9 7.09 10.80 18.97
CA SER A 9 6.33 9.70 19.57
C SER A 9 5.68 8.80 18.50
N LEU A 10 5.10 9.41 17.46
CA LEU A 10 4.52 8.68 16.34
C LEU A 10 5.59 7.96 15.50
N ALA A 11 6.71 8.62 15.22
CA ALA A 11 7.83 8.02 14.49
C ALA A 11 8.40 6.80 15.24
N ALA A 12 8.61 6.91 16.55
CA ALA A 12 9.05 5.81 17.40
C ALA A 12 8.04 4.65 17.43
N THR A 13 6.74 4.95 17.33
CA THR A 13 5.70 3.92 17.23
C THR A 13 5.79 3.14 15.92
N PHE A 14 6.00 3.82 14.79
CA PHE A 14 6.21 3.14 13.50
C PHE A 14 7.48 2.32 13.45
N GLU A 15 8.59 2.80 14.03
CA GLU A 15 9.83 2.01 14.10
C GLU A 15 9.69 0.75 14.94
N ARG A 16 9.07 0.87 16.12
CA ARG A 16 8.81 -0.29 16.97
C ARG A 16 7.94 -1.32 16.24
N HIS A 17 6.92 -0.87 15.52
CA HIS A 17 6.07 -1.77 14.76
C HIS A 17 6.84 -2.44 13.61
N ALA A 18 7.66 -1.69 12.88
CA ALA A 18 8.54 -2.28 11.85
C ALA A 18 9.49 -3.33 12.46
N ASP A 19 10.09 -3.07 13.62
CA ASP A 19 10.96 -4.03 14.30
C ASP A 19 10.22 -5.31 14.75
N GLU A 20 8.93 -5.19 15.10
CA GLU A 20 8.06 -6.32 15.40
C GLU A 20 7.71 -7.13 14.14
N GLU A 21 7.36 -6.47 13.04
CA GLU A 21 7.11 -7.12 11.73
C GLU A 21 8.33 -7.89 11.23
N GLY A 22 9.54 -7.39 11.49
CA GLY A 22 10.79 -8.09 11.14
C GLY A 22 10.89 -9.51 11.72
N LYS A 23 10.24 -9.77 12.86
CA LYS A 23 10.18 -11.10 13.47
C LYS A 23 9.17 -11.99 12.74
N ILE A 24 8.01 -11.43 12.36
CA ILE A 24 6.96 -12.15 11.64
C ILE A 24 7.41 -12.51 10.21
N LEU A 25 8.20 -11.66 9.55
CA LEU A 25 8.77 -11.96 8.22
C LEU A 25 9.59 -13.25 8.20
N ALA A 26 10.32 -13.56 9.28
CA ALA A 26 11.06 -14.82 9.38
C ALA A 26 10.13 -16.05 9.47
N GLU A 27 8.97 -15.90 10.10
CA GLU A 27 7.95 -16.95 10.18
C GLU A 27 7.28 -17.18 8.82
N TYR A 28 6.94 -16.12 8.08
CA TYR A 28 6.41 -16.25 6.72
C TYR A 28 7.42 -16.90 5.76
N ARG A 29 8.71 -16.55 5.82
CA ARG A 29 9.76 -17.24 5.04
C ARG A 29 9.84 -18.73 5.36
N THR A 30 9.85 -19.06 6.65
CA THR A 30 9.87 -20.47 7.09
C THR A 30 8.61 -21.22 6.61
N LEU A 31 7.45 -20.55 6.61
CA LEU A 31 6.21 -21.12 6.12
C LEU A 31 6.26 -21.35 4.61
N ALA A 32 6.72 -20.37 3.83
CA ALA A 32 6.90 -20.48 2.37
C ALA A 32 7.80 -21.66 2.02
N GLU A 33 8.99 -21.76 2.65
CA GLU A 33 9.94 -22.86 2.43
C GLU A 33 9.32 -24.23 2.71
N LYS A 34 8.47 -24.34 3.74
CA LYS A 34 7.79 -25.60 4.09
C LYS A 34 6.66 -25.95 3.13
N MET A 35 6.00 -24.96 2.55
CA MET A 35 4.91 -25.15 1.60
C MET A 35 5.41 -25.46 0.19
N GLY A 36 6.64 -25.06 -0.15
CA GLY A 36 7.28 -25.33 -1.44
C GLY A 36 6.48 -24.76 -2.63
N ASP A 37 6.61 -25.37 -3.80
CA ASP A 37 5.96 -24.92 -5.05
C ASP A 37 4.44 -25.22 -5.12
N SER A 38 3.74 -25.23 -3.99
CA SER A 38 2.30 -25.46 -3.93
C SER A 38 1.49 -24.16 -4.09
N ASP A 39 0.19 -24.26 -4.38
CA ASP A 39 -0.72 -23.12 -4.42
C ASP A 39 -0.72 -22.32 -3.10
N ALA A 40 -0.65 -23.03 -1.97
CA ALA A 40 -0.50 -22.41 -0.66
C ALA A 40 0.86 -21.71 -0.51
N GLY A 41 1.94 -22.31 -1.02
CA GLY A 41 3.27 -21.70 -1.05
C GLY A 41 3.27 -20.41 -1.85
N PHE A 42 2.65 -20.42 -3.04
CA PHE A 42 2.48 -19.22 -3.87
C PHE A 42 1.75 -18.10 -3.12
N LEU A 43 0.66 -18.40 -2.41
CA LEU A 43 -0.07 -17.41 -1.62
C LEU A 43 0.78 -16.85 -0.47
N VAL A 44 1.56 -17.71 0.22
CA VAL A 44 2.45 -17.27 1.30
C VAL A 44 3.57 -16.38 0.74
N ASP A 45 4.10 -16.66 -0.45
CA ASP A 45 5.08 -15.80 -1.11
C ASP A 45 4.53 -14.42 -1.48
N GLN A 46 3.24 -14.36 -1.89
CA GLN A 46 2.57 -13.07 -2.12
C GLN A 46 2.46 -12.28 -0.80
N ILE A 47 2.02 -12.92 0.28
CA ILE A 47 1.94 -12.29 1.61
C ILE A 47 3.33 -11.79 2.04
N LEU A 48 4.36 -12.62 1.91
CA LEU A 48 5.73 -12.24 2.28
C LEU A 48 6.19 -10.99 1.53
N THR A 49 5.91 -10.92 0.23
CA THR A 49 6.26 -9.75 -0.60
C THR A 49 5.56 -8.48 -0.11
N GLU A 50 4.28 -8.57 0.24
CA GLU A 50 3.53 -7.43 0.78
C GLU A 50 4.04 -7.00 2.16
N GLU A 51 4.35 -7.94 3.05
CA GLU A 51 4.88 -7.64 4.38
C GLU A 51 6.27 -6.99 4.33
N GLU A 52 7.12 -7.39 3.39
CA GLU A 52 8.41 -6.72 3.15
C GLU A 52 8.22 -5.26 2.71
N MET A 53 7.20 -5.00 1.89
CA MET A 53 6.83 -3.66 1.47
C MET A 53 6.21 -2.83 2.60
N HIS A 54 5.36 -3.43 3.45
CA HIS A 54 4.80 -2.78 4.65
C HIS A 54 5.90 -2.36 5.63
N HIS A 55 6.85 -3.27 5.89
CA HIS A 55 8.01 -2.99 6.73
C HIS A 55 8.82 -1.79 6.23
N LEU A 56 9.10 -1.74 4.93
CA LEU A 56 9.81 -0.62 4.31
C LEU A 56 9.00 0.69 4.41
N LEU A 57 7.69 0.62 4.19
CA LEU A 57 6.80 1.78 4.28
C LEU A 57 6.82 2.38 5.70
N LEU A 58 6.69 1.57 6.74
CA LEU A 58 6.70 2.05 8.13
C LEU A 58 8.01 2.74 8.50
N ARG A 59 9.15 2.16 8.13
CA ARG A 59 10.46 2.80 8.36
C ARG A 59 10.58 4.12 7.60
N THR A 60 10.08 4.15 6.37
CA THR A 60 10.08 5.37 5.54
C THR A 60 9.17 6.44 6.15
N MET A 61 8.01 6.07 6.70
CA MET A 61 7.11 6.99 7.38
C MET A 61 7.71 7.55 8.67
N ALA A 62 8.38 6.72 9.48
CA ALA A 62 9.07 7.17 10.68
C ALA A 62 10.18 8.18 10.34
N LYS A 63 11.03 7.84 9.37
CA LYS A 63 12.07 8.73 8.86
C LYS A 63 11.47 10.04 8.35
N TRP A 64 10.40 9.96 7.56
CA TRP A 64 9.71 11.13 7.03
C TRP A 64 9.15 12.03 8.13
N LEU A 65 8.63 11.47 9.23
CA LEU A 65 8.12 12.26 10.37
C LEU A 65 9.24 13.04 11.10
N ARG A 66 10.43 12.44 11.23
CA ARG A 66 11.58 13.06 11.91
C ARG A 66 12.28 14.11 11.07
N GLU A 67 12.46 13.82 9.78
CA GLU A 67 13.14 14.71 8.84
C GLU A 67 12.30 15.93 8.45
N ARG A 68 11.01 15.96 8.82
CA ARG A 68 10.09 17.05 8.48
C ARG A 68 10.30 18.24 9.42
N PRO A 69 10.77 19.40 8.92
CA PRO A 69 10.80 20.62 9.71
C PRO A 69 9.37 21.04 10.07
N SER A 70 9.18 21.50 11.30
CA SER A 70 7.94 22.11 11.77
C SER A 70 7.56 23.29 10.86
N GLY A 71 6.47 23.16 10.11
CA GLY A 71 5.99 24.20 9.20
C GLY A 71 6.35 24.02 7.71
N ALA A 72 7.17 23.04 7.34
CA ALA A 72 7.43 22.74 5.94
C ALA A 72 6.28 21.88 5.35
N GLY A 73 5.23 22.54 4.86
CA GLY A 73 4.41 21.93 3.81
C GLY A 73 5.30 21.78 2.59
N ARG A 74 5.56 20.54 2.12
CA ARG A 74 6.05 20.37 0.75
C ARG A 74 4.91 20.78 -0.15
N THR A 75 4.93 22.05 -0.53
CA THR A 75 4.09 22.57 -1.59
C THR A 75 4.48 21.85 -2.87
N ILE A 76 3.48 21.48 -3.66
CA ILE A 76 3.69 21.11 -5.06
C ILE A 76 4.63 22.17 -5.67
N PRO A 77 5.72 21.79 -6.34
CA PRO A 77 6.70 22.75 -6.85
C PRO A 77 6.00 23.89 -7.58
N ALA A 78 6.38 25.13 -7.33
CA ALA A 78 5.65 26.31 -7.84
C ALA A 78 5.54 26.32 -9.38
N GLN A 79 6.54 25.73 -10.05
CA GLN A 79 6.60 25.57 -11.50
C GLN A 79 5.80 24.38 -12.04
N ALA A 80 5.25 23.52 -11.18
CA ALA A 80 4.52 22.35 -11.61
C ALA A 80 3.15 22.74 -12.16
N ASN A 81 2.80 22.18 -13.32
CA ASN A 81 1.50 22.36 -13.92
C ASN A 81 0.44 21.56 -13.15
N ARG A 82 -0.27 22.23 -12.24
CA ARG A 82 -1.28 21.60 -11.37
C ARG A 82 -2.41 20.96 -12.17
N ASP A 83 -2.85 21.56 -13.26
CA ASP A 83 -3.93 21.03 -14.10
C ASP A 83 -3.51 19.73 -14.80
N GLU A 84 -2.25 19.66 -15.25
CA GLU A 84 -1.68 18.45 -15.81
C GLU A 84 -1.52 17.35 -14.77
N LEU A 85 -0.98 17.68 -13.59
CA LEU A 85 -0.88 16.73 -12.47
C LEU A 85 -2.25 16.20 -12.06
N LEU A 86 -3.25 17.07 -11.96
CA LEU A 86 -4.62 16.70 -11.64
C LEU A 86 -5.19 15.74 -12.69
N ARG A 87 -4.98 16.03 -13.97
CA ARG A 87 -5.41 15.15 -15.08
C ARG A 87 -4.73 13.78 -15.00
N LEU A 88 -3.43 13.73 -14.75
CA LEU A 88 -2.68 12.48 -14.59
C LEU A 88 -3.20 11.68 -13.40
N THR A 89 -3.39 12.31 -12.24
CA THR A 89 -3.96 11.65 -11.05
C THR A 89 -5.35 11.10 -11.33
N GLN A 90 -6.22 11.84 -12.02
CA GLN A 90 -7.56 11.38 -12.37
C GLN A 90 -7.55 10.21 -13.36
N THR A 91 -6.62 10.21 -14.32
CA THR A 91 -6.42 9.08 -15.24
C THR A 91 -6.01 7.82 -14.47
N LEU A 92 -5.03 7.92 -13.56
CA LEU A 92 -4.60 6.79 -12.74
C LEU A 92 -5.74 6.30 -11.81
N ARG A 93 -6.50 7.21 -11.19
CA ARG A 93 -7.66 6.81 -10.36
C ARG A 93 -8.69 6.01 -11.12
N ARG A 94 -8.94 6.39 -12.38
CA ARG A 94 -9.86 5.66 -13.27
C ARG A 94 -9.33 4.27 -13.59
N HIS A 95 -8.03 4.17 -13.88
CA HIS A 95 -7.36 2.89 -14.11
C HIS A 95 -7.48 1.95 -12.89
N GLU A 96 -7.24 2.46 -11.67
CA GLU A 96 -7.43 1.65 -10.45
C GLU A 96 -8.89 1.19 -10.31
N GLN A 97 -9.86 2.06 -10.61
CA GLN A 97 -11.28 1.72 -10.55
C GLN A 97 -11.69 0.67 -11.61
N GLU A 98 -11.15 0.77 -12.81
CA GLU A 98 -11.33 -0.20 -13.88
C GLU A 98 -10.74 -1.55 -13.49
N THR A 99 -9.57 -1.57 -12.86
CA THR A 99 -8.92 -2.79 -12.34
C THR A 99 -9.78 -3.46 -11.26
N ILE A 100 -10.28 -2.71 -10.28
CA ILE A 100 -11.21 -3.22 -9.26
C ILE A 100 -12.42 -3.90 -9.91
N ASN A 101 -13.02 -3.23 -10.90
CA ASN A 101 -14.20 -3.75 -11.59
C ASN A 101 -13.85 -5.01 -12.40
N ALA A 102 -12.72 -5.02 -13.10
CA ALA A 102 -12.26 -6.16 -13.86
C ALA A 102 -12.00 -7.38 -12.97
N CYS A 103 -11.32 -7.21 -11.83
CA CYS A 103 -11.10 -8.29 -10.87
C CYS A 103 -12.41 -8.90 -10.36
N ARG A 104 -13.37 -8.05 -9.98
CA ARG A 104 -14.70 -8.48 -9.52
C ARG A 104 -15.50 -9.20 -10.62
N SER A 105 -15.46 -8.69 -11.85
CA SER A 105 -16.13 -9.32 -12.99
C SER A 105 -15.50 -10.66 -13.36
N LEU A 106 -14.16 -10.76 -13.35
CA LEU A 106 -13.46 -12.02 -13.59
C LEU A 106 -13.81 -13.04 -12.50
N LYS A 107 -13.79 -12.64 -11.22
CA LYS A 107 -14.17 -13.52 -10.11
C LYS A 107 -15.59 -14.07 -10.27
N ALA A 108 -16.56 -13.22 -10.61
CA ALA A 108 -17.94 -13.64 -10.82
C ALA A 108 -18.15 -14.62 -12.00
N GLY A 109 -17.21 -14.65 -12.95
CA GLY A 109 -17.24 -15.56 -14.09
C GLY A 109 -16.50 -16.88 -13.86
N LEU A 110 -15.78 -17.04 -12.76
CA LEU A 110 -15.05 -18.27 -12.45
C LEU A 110 -15.98 -19.32 -11.82
N PRO A 111 -15.89 -20.61 -12.23
CA PRO A 111 -16.73 -21.68 -11.70
C PRO A 111 -16.27 -22.22 -10.32
N GLY A 112 -15.55 -21.42 -9.53
CA GLY A 112 -14.94 -21.83 -8.25
C GLY A 112 -15.67 -21.27 -7.03
N ASP A 113 -15.51 -21.95 -5.89
CA ASP A 113 -16.01 -21.49 -4.59
C ASP A 113 -15.10 -20.40 -3.98
N ASP A 114 -15.60 -19.67 -2.99
CA ASP A 114 -14.80 -18.75 -2.17
C ASP A 114 -13.68 -19.54 -1.47
N GLY A 115 -12.42 -19.25 -1.81
CA GLY A 115 -11.23 -19.93 -1.28
C GLY A 115 -10.36 -20.63 -2.33
N ASP A 116 -10.78 -20.67 -3.61
CA ASP A 116 -9.89 -21.04 -4.71
C ASP A 116 -8.72 -20.05 -4.85
N LEU A 117 -7.58 -20.54 -5.36
CA LEU A 117 -6.36 -19.73 -5.51
C LEU A 117 -6.63 -18.48 -6.36
N LEU A 118 -7.27 -18.65 -7.52
CA LEU A 118 -7.52 -17.55 -8.44
C LEU A 118 -8.53 -16.54 -7.88
N THR A 119 -9.57 -17.01 -7.19
CA THR A 119 -10.56 -16.11 -6.58
C THR A 119 -9.93 -15.29 -5.46
N THR A 120 -9.06 -15.91 -4.65
CA THR A 120 -8.30 -15.25 -3.58
C THR A 120 -7.36 -14.17 -4.13
N LEU A 121 -6.63 -14.47 -5.21
CA LEU A 121 -5.73 -13.51 -5.84
C LEU A 121 -6.47 -12.32 -6.45
N LEU A 122 -7.62 -12.56 -7.10
CA LEU A 122 -8.44 -11.49 -7.64
C LEU A 122 -8.99 -10.57 -6.54
N ASP A 123 -9.35 -11.12 -5.39
CA ASP A 123 -9.76 -10.32 -4.22
C ASP A 123 -8.59 -9.48 -3.68
N ALA A 124 -7.40 -10.08 -3.53
CA ALA A 124 -6.21 -9.37 -3.08
C ALA A 124 -5.83 -8.21 -4.03
N MET A 125 -5.81 -8.45 -5.34
CA MET A 125 -5.55 -7.42 -6.35
C MET A 125 -6.58 -6.29 -6.32
N ALA A 126 -7.85 -6.61 -6.09
CA ALA A 126 -8.89 -5.60 -5.95
C ALA A 126 -8.67 -4.73 -4.69
N LEU A 127 -8.30 -5.34 -3.56
CA LEU A 127 -7.97 -4.61 -2.33
C LEU A 127 -6.74 -3.69 -2.50
N ASP A 128 -5.71 -4.16 -3.20
CA ASP A 128 -4.52 -3.35 -3.51
C ASP A 128 -4.87 -2.15 -4.42
N SER A 129 -5.70 -2.38 -5.44
CA SER A 129 -6.20 -1.32 -6.31
C SER A 129 -7.07 -0.31 -5.55
N GLU A 130 -7.86 -0.75 -4.56
CA GLU A 130 -8.60 0.14 -3.66
C GLU A 130 -7.67 0.99 -2.79
N LYS A 131 -6.57 0.40 -2.29
CA LYS A 131 -5.52 1.13 -1.56
C LYS A 131 -4.93 2.23 -2.45
N HIS A 132 -4.52 1.90 -3.67
CA HIS A 132 -3.99 2.88 -4.63
C HIS A 132 -4.99 3.98 -4.96
N HIS A 133 -6.27 3.62 -5.20
CA HIS A 133 -7.32 4.59 -5.46
C HIS A 133 -7.49 5.60 -4.32
N ARG A 134 -7.45 5.13 -3.06
CA ARG A 134 -7.53 6.00 -1.86
C ARG A 134 -6.31 6.93 -1.75
N LEU A 135 -5.10 6.43 -2.02
CA LEU A 135 -3.88 7.25 -2.01
C LEU A 135 -3.93 8.33 -3.09
N LEU A 136 -4.34 7.98 -4.32
CA LEU A 136 -4.50 8.93 -5.41
C LEU A 136 -5.61 9.96 -5.14
N GLN A 137 -6.67 9.59 -4.43
CA GLN A 137 -7.69 10.53 -3.98
C GLN A 137 -7.12 11.57 -3.00
N ALA A 138 -6.24 11.16 -2.10
CA ALA A 138 -5.53 12.09 -1.23
C ALA A 138 -4.63 13.05 -2.03
N VAL A 139 -3.91 12.53 -3.05
CA VAL A 139 -3.09 13.36 -3.96
C VAL A 139 -3.96 14.38 -4.70
N GLU A 140 -5.11 13.97 -5.24
CA GLU A 140 -6.05 14.88 -5.90
C GLU A 140 -6.53 15.99 -4.94
N GLY A 141 -6.81 15.66 -3.68
CA GLY A 141 -7.16 16.63 -2.64
C GLY A 141 -6.05 17.66 -2.36
N MET A 142 -4.78 17.28 -2.53
CA MET A 142 -3.64 18.20 -2.39
C MET A 142 -3.42 19.09 -3.63
N LEU A 143 -3.86 18.63 -4.81
CA LEU A 143 -3.71 19.35 -6.08
C LEU A 143 -4.79 20.41 -6.29
N LYS A 144 -6.02 20.13 -5.82
CA LYS A 144 -7.14 21.06 -5.87
C LYS A 144 -6.84 22.33 -5.04
N PRO A 145 -7.24 23.51 -5.54
CA PRO A 145 -7.06 24.78 -4.84
C PRO A 145 -7.89 24.87 -3.54
#